data_AF-A0A1H6CS62-F1
#
_entry.id   AF-A0A1H6CS62-F1
#
_cell.length_a   1.000
_cell.length_b   1.000
_cell.length_c   1.000
_cell.angle_alpha   90.00
_cell.angle_beta   90.00
_cell.angle_gamma   90.00
#
_symmetry.space_group_name_H-M   'P 1'
#
loop_
_entity.id
_entity.type
_entity.pdbx_description
1 polymer ?
#
loop_
_entity_poly.entity_id
_entity_poly.type
_entity_poly.pdbx_seq_one_letter_code
_entity_poly.pdbx_strand_id
1 'polypeptide(L)'
;MAKGAIINTIGKDLEKYRNDIVKKAKDLVGEYASELEDKATRGAPNFIRIQKEAFNGGLKAEVGPEGNDPLAAYIEFGTGLSAKEILAPYPQWIKDIAWKYKRPEDGTLKGKPYLYNNYLALMPGYQKRFKELVDKKYKS
;
A
#
# COMPACT_ATOMS: atom_id res chain seq x y z
N MET A 1 -9.50 -44.31 -38.05
CA MET A 1 -10.69 -43.54 -37.60
C MET A 1 -10.26 -42.58 -36.50
N ALA A 2 -10.02 -41.30 -36.83
CA ALA A 2 -9.79 -40.29 -35.81
C ALA A 2 -11.14 -39.93 -35.18
N LYS A 3 -11.34 -40.28 -33.90
CA LYS A 3 -12.50 -39.82 -33.13
C LYS A 3 -12.37 -38.30 -32.99
N GLY A 4 -13.24 -37.55 -33.67
CA GLY A 4 -13.33 -36.11 -33.50
C GLY A 4 -13.73 -35.80 -32.07
N ALA A 5 -12.78 -35.33 -31.25
CA ALA A 5 -13.05 -34.83 -29.92
C ALA A 5 -13.25 -33.31 -30.00
N ILE A 6 -14.40 -32.82 -29.53
CA ILE A 6 -14.59 -31.39 -29.27
C ILE A 6 -13.72 -31.04 -28.06
N ILE A 7 -12.57 -30.40 -28.30
CA ILE A 7 -11.67 -29.93 -27.24
C ILE A 7 -12.19 -28.58 -26.75
N ASN A 8 -12.61 -28.51 -25.49
CA ASN A 8 -12.99 -27.23 -24.86
C ASN A 8 -11.74 -26.36 -24.66
N THR A 9 -11.48 -25.48 -25.62
CA THR A 9 -10.41 -24.47 -25.56
C THR A 9 -10.85 -23.24 -24.78
N ILE A 10 -12.15 -22.90 -24.82
CA ILE A 10 -12.74 -21.72 -24.14
C ILE A 10 -12.47 -21.77 -22.63
N GLY A 11 -12.71 -22.92 -21.98
CA GLY A 11 -12.45 -23.07 -20.54
C GLY A 11 -10.97 -22.89 -20.18
N LYS A 12 -10.07 -23.48 -20.97
CA LYS A 12 -8.61 -23.36 -20.77
C LYS A 12 -8.11 -21.93 -21.00
N ASP A 13 -8.64 -21.26 -22.02
CA ASP A 13 -8.31 -19.87 -22.33
C ASP A 13 -8.82 -18.92 -21.24
N LEU A 14 -10.01 -19.17 -20.70
CA LEU A 14 -10.57 -18.42 -19.56
C LEU A 14 -9.75 -18.60 -18.28
N GLU A 15 -9.27 -19.82 -17.99
CA GLU A 15 -8.40 -20.07 -16.84
C GLU A 15 -7.04 -19.39 -16.98
N LYS A 16 -6.38 -19.55 -18.13
CA LYS A 16 -5.12 -18.87 -18.43
C LYS A 16 -5.28 -17.35 -18.32
N TYR A 17 -6.39 -16.83 -18.83
CA TYR A 17 -6.74 -15.43 -18.75
C TYR A 17 -6.92 -14.93 -17.31
N ARG A 18 -7.64 -15.68 -16.46
CA ARG A 18 -7.80 -15.36 -15.04
C ARG A 18 -6.44 -15.32 -14.34
N ASN A 19 -5.57 -16.28 -14.62
CA ASN A 19 -4.25 -16.37 -14.02
C ASN A 19 -3.36 -15.19 -14.42
N ASP A 20 -3.42 -14.74 -15.68
CA ASP A 20 -2.66 -13.59 -16.16
C ASP A 20 -3.10 -12.27 -15.50
N ILE A 21 -4.40 -12.07 -15.28
CA ILE A 21 -4.90 -10.89 -14.57
C ILE A 21 -4.44 -10.90 -13.13
N VAL A 22 -4.64 -12.03 -12.45
CA VAL A 22 -4.22 -12.20 -11.06
C VAL A 22 -2.72 -11.94 -10.92
N LYS A 23 -1.91 -12.43 -11.86
CA LYS A 23 -0.47 -12.15 -11.89
C LYS A 23 -0.20 -10.65 -12.02
N LYS A 24 -0.79 -9.97 -13.00
CA LYS A 24 -0.60 -8.52 -13.20
C LYS A 24 -1.06 -7.68 -12.00
N ALA A 25 -2.13 -8.09 -11.34
CA ALA A 25 -2.59 -7.44 -10.11
C ALA A 25 -1.57 -7.60 -8.98
N LYS A 26 -1.01 -8.81 -8.80
CA LYS A 26 0.06 -9.07 -7.82
C LYS A 26 1.31 -8.26 -8.14
N ASP A 27 1.72 -8.21 -9.40
CA ASP A 27 2.89 -7.44 -9.85
C ASP A 27 2.68 -5.95 -9.54
N LEU A 28 1.49 -5.41 -9.80
CA LEU A 28 1.15 -4.02 -9.48
C LEU A 28 1.18 -3.72 -7.98
N VAL A 29 0.62 -4.62 -7.16
CA VAL A 29 0.68 -4.50 -5.69
C VAL A 29 2.13 -4.50 -5.20
N GLY A 30 2.95 -5.43 -5.70
CA GLY A 30 4.37 -5.53 -5.34
C GLY A 30 5.19 -4.31 -5.78
N GLU A 31 4.92 -3.77 -6.97
CA GLU A 31 5.56 -2.56 -7.50
C GLU A 31 5.30 -1.35 -6.57
N TYR A 32 4.03 -1.09 -6.26
CA TYR A 32 3.66 0.06 -5.42
C TYR A 32 4.08 -0.12 -3.96
N ALA A 33 4.06 -1.34 -3.44
CA ALA A 33 4.58 -1.62 -2.10
C ALA A 33 6.09 -1.36 -2.02
N SER A 34 6.85 -1.74 -3.06
CA SER A 34 8.29 -1.47 -3.14
C SER A 34 8.59 0.01 -3.26
N GLU A 35 7.84 0.72 -4.11
CA GLU A 35 8.02 2.18 -4.25
C GLU A 35 7.70 2.91 -2.94
N LEU A 36 6.65 2.47 -2.22
CA LEU A 36 6.31 3.02 -0.91
C LEU A 36 7.42 2.76 0.12
N GLU A 37 7.91 1.52 0.20
CA GLU A 37 9.02 1.13 1.07
C GLU A 37 10.27 2.00 0.81
N ASP A 38 10.67 2.16 -0.45
CA ASP A 38 11.84 2.96 -0.84
C ASP A 38 11.67 4.43 -0.45
N LYS A 39 10.51 5.03 -0.77
CA LYS A 39 10.25 6.44 -0.45
C LYS A 39 10.15 6.67 1.06
N ALA A 40 9.50 5.76 1.78
CA ALA A 40 9.39 5.83 3.23
C ALA A 40 10.75 5.67 3.90
N THR A 41 11.58 4.72 3.45
CA THR A 41 12.94 4.51 3.97
C THR A 41 13.81 5.75 3.80
N ARG A 42 13.73 6.42 2.65
CA ARG A 42 14.49 7.68 2.40
C ARG A 42 14.00 8.85 3.27
N GLY A 43 12.72 8.87 3.61
CA GLY A 43 12.13 9.91 4.46
C GLY A 43 12.36 9.69 5.96
N ALA A 44 12.42 8.42 6.37
CA ALA A 44 12.54 8.00 7.75
C ALA A 44 13.94 8.27 8.33
N PRO A 45 14.06 8.48 9.65
CA PRO A 45 15.35 8.42 10.34
C PRO A 45 16.03 7.06 10.22
N ASN A 46 17.37 7.03 10.23
CA ASN A 46 18.17 5.82 9.99
C ASN A 46 17.89 4.64 10.94
N PHE A 47 17.34 4.89 12.13
CA PHE A 47 16.99 3.83 13.09
C PHE A 47 15.60 3.23 12.85
N ILE A 48 14.76 3.86 12.02
CA ILE A 48 13.48 3.31 11.60
C ILE A 48 13.71 2.55 10.30
N ARG A 49 13.66 1.22 10.40
CA ARG A 49 13.65 0.36 9.22
C ARG A 49 12.22 0.21 8.73
N ILE A 50 11.98 0.46 7.45
CA ILE A 50 10.69 0.19 6.81
C ILE A 50 10.77 -1.17 6.14
N GLN A 51 9.70 -1.96 6.25
CA GLN A 51 9.57 -3.22 5.55
C GLN A 51 8.24 -3.30 4.85
N LYS A 52 8.22 -4.07 3.76
CA LYS A 52 6.98 -4.53 3.13
C LYS A 52 6.77 -6.02 3.39
N GLU A 53 5.54 -6.40 3.61
CA GLU A 53 5.12 -7.80 3.70
C GLU A 53 3.94 -8.06 2.77
N ALA A 54 4.03 -9.12 1.98
CA ALA A 54 3.00 -9.51 1.03
C ALA A 54 2.09 -10.60 1.60
N PHE A 55 0.79 -10.39 1.49
CA PHE A 55 -0.27 -11.27 1.97
C PHE A 55 -1.20 -11.69 0.84
N ASN A 56 -2.09 -12.65 1.13
CA ASN A 56 -3.08 -13.17 0.17
C ASN A 56 -2.44 -13.58 -1.17
N GLY A 57 -1.26 -14.23 -1.10
CA GLY A 57 -0.50 -14.65 -2.26
C GLY A 57 0.00 -13.50 -3.16
N GLY A 58 0.20 -12.30 -2.60
CA GLY A 58 0.70 -11.11 -3.30
C GLY A 58 -0.38 -10.11 -3.73
N LEU A 59 -1.65 -10.34 -3.40
CA LEU A 59 -2.76 -9.43 -3.73
C LEU A 59 -2.96 -8.32 -2.69
N LYS A 60 -2.27 -8.43 -1.56
CA LYS A 60 -2.22 -7.40 -0.53
C LYS A 60 -0.77 -7.24 -0.12
N ALA A 61 -0.36 -6.01 0.17
CA ALA A 61 0.92 -5.73 0.81
C ALA A 61 0.70 -4.73 1.95
N GLU A 62 1.39 -4.93 3.05
CA GLU A 62 1.49 -3.95 4.13
C GLU A 62 2.90 -3.38 4.12
N VAL A 63 3.03 -2.08 4.33
CA VAL A 63 4.32 -1.38 4.39
C VAL A 63 4.32 -0.53 5.64
N GLY A 64 5.34 -0.70 6.48
CA GLY A 64 5.43 0.03 7.74
C GLY A 64 6.77 -0.16 8.45
N PRO A 65 6.96 0.54 9.58
CA PRO A 65 8.12 0.36 10.44
C PRO A 65 8.25 -1.08 10.92
N GLU A 66 9.47 -1.61 10.93
CA GLU A 66 9.80 -2.88 11.55
C GLU A 66 9.70 -2.75 13.08
N GLY A 67 8.94 -3.66 13.69
CA GLY A 67 8.74 -3.71 15.14
C GLY A 67 7.60 -2.84 15.65
N ASN A 68 7.44 -2.82 16.98
CA ASN A 68 6.33 -2.16 17.67
C ASN A 68 6.77 -0.91 18.44
N ASP A 69 7.76 -0.17 17.95
CA ASP A 69 8.24 1.03 18.64
C ASP A 69 7.28 2.21 18.43
N PRO A 70 6.62 2.71 19.50
CA PRO A 70 5.74 3.89 19.41
C PRO A 70 6.48 5.13 18.89
N LEU A 71 7.81 5.19 19.03
CA LEU A 71 8.64 6.27 18.53
C LEU A 71 8.51 6.46 17.01
N ALA A 72 8.34 5.37 16.26
CA ALA A 72 8.15 5.46 14.82
C ALA A 72 6.84 6.18 14.45
N ALA A 73 5.78 5.95 15.24
CA ALA A 73 4.50 6.65 15.10
C ALA A 73 4.62 8.12 15.53
N TYR A 74 5.39 8.43 16.58
CA TYR A 74 5.64 9.80 17.00
C TYR A 74 6.41 10.62 15.98
N ILE A 75 7.35 9.99 15.29
CA ILE A 75 8.07 10.68 14.22
C ILE A 75 7.17 10.86 13.00
N GLU A 76 6.37 9.86 12.63
CA GLU A 76 5.44 9.98 11.51
C GLU A 76 4.43 11.11 11.72
N PHE A 77 3.81 11.16 12.90
CA PHE A 77 2.68 12.05 13.16
C PHE A 77 3.03 13.29 13.98
N GLY A 78 4.16 13.33 14.67
CA GLY A 78 4.46 14.32 15.70
C GLY A 78 3.64 14.10 16.97
N THR A 79 3.76 15.03 17.91
CA THR A 79 2.98 15.05 19.16
C THR A 79 2.41 16.44 19.43
N GLY A 80 1.46 16.56 20.38
CA GLY A 80 0.88 17.84 20.79
C GLY A 80 0.32 18.69 19.64
N LEU A 81 0.73 19.96 19.58
CA LEU A 81 0.33 20.90 18.53
C LEU A 81 0.86 20.50 17.14
N SER A 82 2.09 19.98 17.06
CA SER A 82 2.68 19.54 15.79
C SER A 82 1.83 18.44 15.13
N ALA A 83 1.30 17.50 15.92
CA ALA A 83 0.42 16.46 15.39
C ALA A 83 -0.86 17.03 14.81
N LYS A 84 -1.47 18.03 15.49
CA LYS A 84 -2.68 18.70 14.99
C LYS A 84 -2.46 19.36 13.63
N GLU A 85 -1.32 20.03 13.46
CA GLU A 85 -0.97 20.72 12.22
C GLU A 85 -0.64 19.73 11.09
N ILE A 86 0.22 18.75 11.36
CA ILE A 86 0.63 17.72 10.40
C ILE A 86 -0.58 16.93 9.92
N LEU A 87 -1.47 16.53 10.84
CA LEU A 87 -2.61 15.70 10.51
C LEU A 87 -3.78 16.48 9.89
N ALA A 88 -3.79 17.82 9.94
CA ALA A 88 -4.91 18.62 9.43
C ALA A 88 -5.37 18.22 8.01
N PRO A 89 -4.47 18.11 7.00
CA PRO A 89 -4.85 17.71 5.63
C PRO A 89 -5.11 16.21 5.44
N TYR A 90 -4.86 15.37 6.46
CA TYR A 90 -4.99 13.93 6.31
C TYR A 90 -6.46 13.47 6.40
N PRO A 91 -6.83 12.38 5.70
CA PRO A 91 -8.13 11.76 5.84
C PRO A 91 -8.34 11.21 7.27
N GLN A 92 -9.60 11.10 7.68
CA GLN A 92 -9.97 10.75 9.07
C GLN A 92 -9.37 9.41 9.52
N TRP A 93 -9.34 8.40 8.66
CA TRP A 93 -8.79 7.09 9.02
C TRP A 93 -7.29 7.14 9.40
N ILE A 94 -6.50 8.06 8.83
CA ILE A 94 -5.09 8.25 9.23
C ILE A 94 -5.03 9.00 10.56
N LYS A 95 -5.91 9.99 10.77
CA LYS A 95 -6.05 10.67 12.06
C LYS A 95 -6.38 9.68 13.17
N ASP A 96 -7.29 8.74 12.91
CA ASP A 96 -7.68 7.71 13.87
C ASP A 96 -6.53 6.76 14.23
N ILE A 97 -5.69 6.41 13.24
CA ILE A 97 -4.46 5.64 13.50
C ILE A 97 -3.50 6.45 14.37
N ALA A 98 -3.24 7.72 14.02
CA ALA A 98 -2.35 8.59 14.78
C ALA A 98 -2.84 8.79 16.23
N TRP A 99 -4.16 8.88 16.43
CA TRP A 99 -4.76 9.01 17.75
C TRP A 99 -4.53 7.81 18.67
N LYS A 100 -4.31 6.60 18.12
CA LYS A 100 -3.95 5.42 18.95
C LYS A 100 -2.61 5.58 19.64
N TYR A 101 -1.72 6.40 19.10
CA TYR A 101 -0.37 6.58 19.64
C TYR A 101 -0.25 7.84 20.49
N LYS A 102 -1.16 8.82 20.33
CA LYS A 102 -1.17 10.08 21.10
C LYS A 102 -1.20 9.82 22.61
N ARG A 103 -0.23 10.35 23.37
CA ARG A 103 -0.41 10.53 24.83
C ARG A 103 -0.72 11.98 25.16
N PRO A 104 -1.48 12.25 26.25
CA PRO A 104 -1.87 13.60 26.65
C PRO A 104 -0.69 14.52 27.03
N GLU A 105 0.46 13.92 27.32
CA GLU A 105 1.60 14.56 28.01
C GLU A 105 2.81 14.76 27.09
N ASP A 106 2.70 14.33 25.83
CA ASP A 106 3.82 14.20 24.91
C ASP A 106 4.21 15.55 24.30
N GLY A 107 4.88 16.42 25.05
CA GLY A 107 5.71 17.54 24.58
C GLY A 107 5.38 18.21 23.23
N THR A 108 6.41 18.59 22.49
CA THR A 108 6.30 19.26 21.17
C THR A 108 7.17 18.56 20.14
N LEU A 109 7.13 17.22 20.07
CA LEU A 109 7.91 16.51 19.07
C LEU A 109 7.39 16.90 17.68
N LYS A 110 8.27 17.53 16.90
CA LYS A 110 7.97 17.90 15.53
C LYS A 110 7.97 16.64 14.67
N GLY A 111 6.80 16.30 14.14
CA GLY A 111 6.67 15.16 13.23
C GLY A 111 7.41 15.40 11.91
N LYS A 112 7.80 14.31 11.27
CA LYS A 112 8.40 14.22 9.96
C LYS A 112 7.73 13.07 9.19
N PRO A 113 6.57 13.30 8.56
CA PRO A 113 5.85 12.26 7.85
C PRO A 113 6.70 11.64 6.74
N TYR A 114 6.87 10.32 6.79
CA TYR A 114 7.64 9.53 5.84
C TYR A 114 6.81 8.40 5.21
N LEU A 115 5.77 7.90 5.86
CA LEU A 115 4.98 6.77 5.36
C LEU A 115 3.69 7.22 4.68
N TYR A 116 2.76 7.81 5.42
CA TYR A 116 1.42 8.08 4.93
C TYR A 116 1.38 9.18 3.89
N ASN A 117 2.30 10.15 3.96
CA ASN A 117 2.44 11.15 2.91
C ASN A 117 2.79 10.50 1.56
N ASN A 118 3.75 9.57 1.56
CA ASN A 118 4.15 8.83 0.36
C ASN A 118 3.05 7.88 -0.11
N TYR A 119 2.34 7.22 0.81
CA TYR A 119 1.18 6.38 0.48
C TYR A 119 0.13 7.18 -0.28
N LEU A 120 -0.30 8.33 0.25
CA LEU A 120 -1.32 9.17 -0.38
C LEU A 120 -0.87 9.71 -1.74
N ALA A 121 0.42 10.04 -1.90
CA ALA A 121 0.98 10.49 -3.17
C ALA A 121 0.98 9.38 -4.24
N LEU A 122 1.18 8.12 -3.84
CA LEU A 122 1.20 6.97 -4.75
C LEU A 122 -0.20 6.49 -5.15
N MET A 123 -1.19 6.64 -4.27
CA MET A 123 -2.48 6.00 -4.45
C MET A 123 -3.25 6.37 -5.74
N PRO A 124 -3.27 7.63 -6.20
CA PRO A 124 -3.93 7.98 -7.45
C PRO A 124 -3.38 7.20 -8.66
N GLY A 125 -2.05 7.01 -8.71
CA GLY A 125 -1.39 6.25 -9.77
C GLY A 125 -1.76 4.76 -9.73
N TYR A 126 -1.74 4.17 -8.53
CA TYR A 126 -2.14 2.77 -8.34
C TYR A 126 -3.59 2.56 -8.78
N GLN A 127 -4.51 3.41 -8.30
CA GLN A 127 -5.93 3.32 -8.61
C GLN A 127 -6.18 3.42 -10.12
N LYS A 128 -5.48 4.34 -10.80
CA LYS A 128 -5.56 4.47 -12.25
C LYS A 128 -5.09 3.21 -12.97
N ARG A 129 -3.89 2.69 -12.66
CA ARG A 129 -3.34 1.49 -13.32
C ARG A 129 -4.14 0.23 -13.01
N PHE A 130 -4.65 0.11 -11.79
CA PHE A 130 -5.54 -0.98 -11.41
C PHE A 130 -6.85 -0.91 -12.18
N LYS A 131 -7.46 0.29 -12.28
CA LYS A 131 -8.65 0.50 -13.10
C LYS A 131 -8.36 0.18 -14.57
N GLU A 132 -7.25 0.61 -15.15
CA GLU A 132 -6.88 0.26 -16.52
C GLU A 132 -6.70 -1.24 -16.74
N LEU A 133 -6.16 -1.96 -15.76
CA LEU A 133 -6.02 -3.42 -15.80
C LEU A 133 -7.39 -4.12 -15.89
N VAL A 134 -8.39 -3.57 -15.19
CA VAL A 134 -9.76 -4.09 -15.14
C VAL A 134 -10.60 -3.61 -16.34
N ASP A 135 -10.58 -2.30 -16.63
CA ASP A 135 -11.40 -1.61 -17.63
C ASP A 135 -10.97 -1.87 -19.08
N LYS A 136 -9.68 -2.13 -19.36
CA LYS A 136 -9.22 -2.55 -20.70
C LYS A 136 -10.01 -3.75 -21.22
N LYS A 137 -10.79 -4.43 -20.37
CA LYS A 137 -11.49 -5.66 -20.70
C LYS A 137 -12.99 -5.68 -20.41
N TYR A 138 -13.61 -4.60 -19.91
CA TYR A 138 -15.08 -4.48 -19.91
C TYR A 138 -15.63 -3.85 -21.21
N LYS A 139 -14.77 -3.32 -22.09
CA LYS A 139 -15.13 -2.79 -23.41
C LYS A 139 -14.95 -3.81 -24.55
N SER A 140 -15.07 -5.12 -24.28
CA SER A 140 -15.15 -6.15 -25.33
C SER A 140 -16.58 -6.57 -25.58
#